data_AF-A0A5C1ANS4-F1
#
_entry.id   AF-A0A5C1ANS4-F1
#
_cell.length_a   1.000
_cell.length_b   1.000
_cell.length_c   1.000
_cell.angle_alpha   90.00
_cell.angle_beta   90.00
_cell.angle_gamma   90.00
#
_symmetry.space_group_name_H-M   'P 1'
#
loop_
_entity.id
_entity.type
_entity.pdbx_description
1 polymer ?
#
loop_
_entity_poly.entity_id
_entity_poly.type
_entity_poly.pdbx_seq_one_letter_code
_entity_poly.pdbx_strand_id
1 'polypeptide(L)'
;MNEMTNPTSPAAACGRFEVAVQRVLDGDLPIDALSDPHTESCPACREMAGATVALLTGLKSLPPVLPPANFADRVVPAVIAERRQADFRRSVRIAVASLAAAVVVAFLATEGRQSPQPAVASRSPDPVRIAPPSVTKSFAEAGSAVVSLTKRATEESLSPARNLFASLDTVRPTPAAVPVQTDLRPTSASPVEPITNTAKRALNLFIRDVGGFASIPQQKS
;
A
#
# COMPACT_ATOMS: atom_id res chain seq x y z
N MET A 1 10.46 9.68 -25.97
CA MET A 1 9.38 9.83 -26.96
C MET A 1 8.12 9.27 -26.31
N ASN A 2 7.28 10.15 -25.77
CA ASN A 2 6.03 9.74 -25.12
C ASN A 2 5.00 9.56 -26.24
N GLU A 3 4.48 8.34 -26.40
CA GLU A 3 3.25 8.11 -27.16
C GLU A 3 2.15 8.97 -26.53
N MET A 4 1.79 10.06 -27.20
CA MET A 4 0.55 10.77 -26.91
C MET A 4 -0.58 9.84 -27.30
N THR A 5 -1.09 9.07 -26.33
CA THR A 5 -2.22 8.17 -26.51
C THR A 5 -3.40 8.95 -27.07
N ASN A 6 -3.77 8.64 -28.30
CA ASN A 6 -4.89 9.27 -28.98
C ASN A 6 -6.19 8.98 -28.18
N PRO A 7 -6.90 10.00 -27.66
CA PRO A 7 -8.04 9.81 -26.77
C PRO A 7 -9.23 9.09 -27.43
N THR A 8 -9.21 8.92 -28.75
CA THR A 8 -10.22 8.18 -29.53
C THR A 8 -9.86 6.72 -29.79
N SER A 9 -8.75 6.21 -29.23
CA SER A 9 -8.46 4.78 -29.33
C SER A 9 -9.57 3.96 -28.64
N PRO A 10 -10.08 2.87 -29.27
CA PRO A 10 -11.12 2.03 -28.68
C PRO A 10 -10.70 1.45 -27.32
N ALA A 11 -9.41 1.15 -27.13
CA ALA A 11 -8.90 0.68 -25.85
C ALA A 11 -9.02 1.73 -24.72
N ALA A 12 -8.80 3.00 -25.04
CA ALA A 12 -8.95 4.10 -24.08
C ALA A 12 -10.43 4.34 -23.74
N ALA A 13 -11.35 4.12 -24.68
CA ALA A 13 -12.79 4.16 -24.42
C ALA A 13 -13.24 3.03 -23.48
N CYS A 14 -12.79 1.78 -23.73
CA CYS A 14 -13.05 0.65 -22.84
C CYS A 14 -12.56 0.93 -21.40
N GLY A 15 -11.33 1.41 -21.24
CA GLY A 15 -10.78 1.71 -19.91
C GLY A 15 -11.55 2.81 -19.16
N ARG A 16 -12.04 3.83 -19.88
CA ARG A 16 -12.91 4.86 -19.27
C ARG A 16 -14.26 4.28 -18.84
N PHE A 17 -14.84 3.40 -19.65
CA PHE A 17 -16.09 2.73 -19.32
C PHE A 17 -15.95 1.83 -18.08
N GLU A 18 -14.87 1.07 -17.97
CA GLU A 18 -14.58 0.25 -16.78
C GLU A 18 -14.48 1.10 -15.50
N VAL A 19 -13.82 2.26 -15.57
CA VAL A 19 -13.78 3.21 -14.45
C VAL A 19 -15.19 3.73 -14.11
N ALA A 20 -16.04 3.99 -15.11
CA ALA A 20 -17.41 4.40 -14.88
C ALA A 20 -18.23 3.30 -14.19
N VAL A 21 -18.11 2.04 -14.64
CA VAL A 21 -18.73 0.86 -14.00
C VAL A 21 -18.30 0.76 -12.53
N GLN A 22 -17.00 0.86 -12.26
CA GLN A 22 -16.49 0.79 -10.89
C GLN A 22 -17.07 1.90 -10.01
N ARG A 23 -17.13 3.15 -10.51
CA ARG A 23 -17.72 4.26 -9.77
C ARG A 23 -19.23 4.10 -9.52
N VAL A 24 -19.96 3.46 -10.44
CA VAL A 24 -21.37 3.12 -10.22
C VAL A 24 -21.51 2.05 -9.13
N LEU A 25 -20.65 1.03 -9.13
CA LEU A 25 -20.62 -0.01 -8.09
C LEU A 25 -20.22 0.52 -6.72
N ASP A 26 -19.33 1.51 -6.67
CA ASP A 26 -18.90 2.20 -5.45
C ASP A 26 -19.96 3.20 -4.94
N GLY A 27 -21.02 3.47 -5.73
CA GLY A 27 -22.08 4.42 -5.39
C GLY A 27 -21.75 5.89 -5.67
N ASP A 28 -20.63 6.16 -6.35
CA ASP A 28 -20.16 7.51 -6.71
C ASP A 28 -20.87 8.09 -7.95
N LEU A 29 -21.50 7.25 -8.77
CA LEU A 29 -22.24 7.65 -9.97
C LEU A 29 -23.61 6.95 -10.04
N PRO A 30 -24.63 7.60 -10.63
CA PRO A 30 -25.92 6.96 -10.87
C PRO A 30 -25.82 5.89 -11.96
N ILE A 31 -26.74 4.93 -11.93
CA ILE A 31 -26.76 3.80 -12.87
C ILE A 31 -26.89 4.23 -14.35
N ASP A 32 -27.54 5.37 -14.60
CA ASP A 32 -27.72 5.94 -15.95
C ASP A 32 -26.39 6.32 -16.60
N ALA A 33 -25.32 6.52 -15.81
CA ALA A 33 -23.98 6.77 -16.32
C ALA A 33 -23.39 5.59 -17.11
N LEU A 34 -24.02 4.40 -17.05
CA LEU A 34 -23.65 3.25 -17.86
C LEU A 34 -24.18 3.33 -19.31
N SER A 35 -25.04 4.29 -19.62
CA SER A 35 -25.58 4.51 -20.97
C SER A 35 -24.58 5.28 -21.85
N ASP A 36 -23.36 4.76 -21.98
CA ASP A 36 -22.31 5.34 -22.82
C ASP A 36 -22.51 4.91 -24.28
N PRO A 37 -22.42 5.82 -25.28
CA PRO A 37 -22.49 5.48 -26.71
C PRO A 37 -21.52 4.35 -27.12
N HIS A 38 -20.41 4.18 -26.40
CA HIS A 38 -19.47 3.10 -26.63
C HIS A 38 -20.10 1.70 -26.45
N THR A 39 -21.09 1.55 -25.57
CA THR A 39 -21.79 0.27 -25.35
C THR A 39 -22.60 -0.19 -26.58
N GLU A 40 -22.94 0.74 -27.48
CA GLU A 40 -23.59 0.41 -28.76
C GLU A 40 -22.60 -0.23 -29.74
N SER A 41 -21.32 0.11 -29.66
CA SER A 41 -20.27 -0.37 -30.58
C SER A 41 -19.42 -1.51 -30.01
N CYS A 42 -19.32 -1.64 -28.69
CA CYS A 42 -18.47 -2.61 -28.02
C CYS A 42 -19.29 -3.67 -27.26
N PRO A 43 -19.34 -4.93 -27.73
CA PRO A 43 -20.16 -5.97 -27.10
C PRO A 43 -19.69 -6.32 -25.68
N ALA A 44 -18.39 -6.27 -25.40
CA ALA A 44 -17.86 -6.53 -24.06
C ALA A 44 -18.31 -5.48 -23.04
N CYS A 45 -18.25 -4.19 -23.40
CA CYS A 45 -18.73 -3.12 -22.52
C CYS A 45 -20.25 -3.20 -22.32
N ARG A 46 -21.01 -3.59 -23.36
CA ARG A 46 -22.45 -3.80 -23.26
C ARG A 46 -22.81 -4.92 -22.28
N GLU A 47 -22.11 -6.05 -22.37
CA GLU A 47 -22.31 -7.18 -21.46
C GLU A 47 -22.00 -6.78 -20.01
N MET A 48 -20.89 -6.06 -19.80
CA MET A 48 -20.50 -5.54 -18.49
C MET A 48 -21.54 -4.56 -17.93
N ALA A 49 -22.08 -3.65 -18.76
CA ALA A 49 -23.16 -2.74 -18.39
C ALA A 49 -24.41 -3.52 -17.94
N GLY A 50 -24.84 -4.50 -18.75
CA GLY A 50 -25.99 -5.35 -18.46
C GLY A 50 -25.83 -6.15 -17.17
N ALA A 51 -24.66 -6.76 -16.96
CA ALA A 51 -24.34 -7.49 -15.75
C ALA A 51 -24.36 -6.59 -14.50
N THR A 52 -23.81 -5.37 -14.62
CA THR A 52 -23.81 -4.37 -13.54
C THR A 52 -25.24 -3.93 -13.18
N VAL A 53 -26.07 -3.67 -14.19
CA VAL A 53 -27.48 -3.30 -13.98
C VAL A 53 -28.27 -4.45 -13.33
N ALA A 54 -28.09 -5.67 -13.82
CA ALA A 54 -28.73 -6.85 -13.25
C ALA A 54 -28.32 -7.08 -11.78
N LEU A 55 -27.03 -6.94 -11.47
CA LEU A 55 -26.50 -7.05 -10.12
C LEU A 55 -27.12 -6.00 -9.19
N LEU A 56 -27.08 -4.72 -9.56
CA LEU A 56 -27.62 -3.64 -8.72
C LEU A 56 -29.13 -3.75 -8.55
N THR A 57 -29.85 -4.21 -9.57
CA THR A 57 -31.28 -4.47 -9.49
C THR A 57 -31.58 -5.63 -8.53
N GLY A 58 -30.81 -6.71 -8.60
CA GLY A 58 -30.91 -7.83 -7.66
C GLY A 58 -30.55 -7.45 -6.23
N LEU A 59 -29.55 -6.60 -6.03
CA LEU A 59 -29.20 -6.10 -4.70
C LEU A 59 -30.30 -5.22 -4.09
N LYS A 60 -30.99 -4.42 -4.92
CA LYS A 60 -32.12 -3.59 -4.48
C LYS A 60 -33.37 -4.39 -4.13
N SER A 61 -33.54 -5.59 -4.70
CA SER A 61 -34.69 -6.45 -4.40
C SER A 61 -34.49 -7.30 -3.15
N LEU A 62 -33.27 -7.40 -2.62
CA LEU A 62 -33.02 -8.07 -1.36
C LEU A 62 -33.73 -7.34 -0.22
N PRO A 63 -34.34 -8.07 0.73
CA PRO A 63 -34.92 -7.46 1.92
C PRO A 63 -33.82 -6.71 2.70
N PRO A 64 -34.12 -5.55 3.28
CA PRO A 64 -33.14 -4.81 4.07
C PRO A 64 -32.68 -5.68 5.24
N VAL A 65 -31.37 -5.89 5.34
CA VAL A 65 -30.78 -6.63 6.45
C VAL A 65 -30.78 -5.73 7.68
N LEU A 66 -31.61 -6.04 8.67
CA LEU A 66 -31.54 -5.37 9.97
C LEU A 66 -30.28 -5.84 10.71
N PRO A 67 -29.36 -4.94 11.08
CA PRO A 67 -28.25 -5.29 11.94
C PRO A 67 -28.77 -5.68 13.34
N PRO A 68 -28.05 -6.53 14.09
CA PRO A 68 -28.39 -6.81 15.47
C PRO A 68 -28.34 -5.54 16.31
N ALA A 69 -29.19 -5.44 17.35
CA ALA A 69 -29.40 -4.22 18.14
C ALA A 69 -28.11 -3.64 18.75
N ASN A 70 -27.08 -4.46 19.00
CA ASN A 70 -25.79 -4.08 19.56
C ASN A 70 -24.68 -3.89 18.51
N PHE A 71 -25.00 -3.86 17.22
CA PHE A 71 -23.99 -3.71 16.15
C PHE A 71 -23.26 -2.37 16.27
N ALA A 72 -24.00 -1.27 16.45
CA ALA A 72 -23.42 0.06 16.59
C ALA A 72 -22.50 0.14 17.83
N ASP A 73 -22.95 -0.41 18.95
CA ASP A 73 -22.19 -0.46 20.21
C ASP A 73 -20.86 -1.22 20.10
N ARG A 74 -20.75 -2.16 19.15
CA ARG A 74 -19.52 -2.92 18.90
C ARG A 74 -18.63 -2.27 17.85
N VAL A 75 -19.21 -1.78 16.75
CA VAL A 75 -18.44 -1.30 15.59
C VAL A 75 -17.92 0.11 15.81
N VAL A 76 -18.73 1.02 16.37
CA VAL A 76 -18.33 2.40 16.60
C VAL A 76 -17.07 2.50 17.47
N PRO A 77 -16.97 1.85 18.65
CA PRO A 77 -15.74 1.92 19.45
C PRO A 77 -14.55 1.26 18.76
N ALA A 78 -14.75 0.19 17.98
CA ALA A 78 -13.68 -0.43 17.21
C ALA A 78 -13.10 0.52 16.15
N VAL A 79 -13.96 1.21 15.39
CA VAL A 79 -13.55 2.20 14.38
C VAL A 79 -12.88 3.41 15.03
N ILE A 80 -13.37 3.87 16.18
CA ILE A 80 -12.73 4.97 16.93
C ILE A 80 -11.35 4.54 17.43
N ALA A 81 -11.22 3.31 17.96
CA ALA A 81 -9.94 2.78 18.43
C ALA A 81 -8.92 2.66 17.29
N GLU A 82 -9.36 2.18 16.12
CA GLU A 82 -8.52 2.08 14.92
C GLU A 82 -8.03 3.45 14.44
N ARG A 83 -8.93 4.45 14.37
CA ARG A 83 -8.54 5.83 14.02
C ARG A 83 -7.53 6.42 15.00
N ARG A 84 -7.77 6.26 16.31
CA ARG A 84 -6.83 6.71 17.35
C ARG A 84 -5.47 6.04 17.20
N GLN A 85 -5.43 4.76 16.86
CA GLN A 85 -4.18 4.04 16.65
C GLN A 85 -3.43 4.55 15.42
N ALA A 86 -4.14 4.85 14.31
CA ALA A 86 -3.55 5.43 13.11
C ALA A 86 -2.97 6.83 13.39
N ASP A 87 -3.72 7.68 14.09
CA ASP A 87 -3.28 9.02 14.48
C ASP A 87 -2.08 8.97 15.42
N PHE A 88 -2.10 8.06 16.39
CA PHE A 88 -0.96 7.85 17.29
C PHE A 88 0.28 7.42 16.51
N ARG A 89 0.18 6.44 15.61
CA ARG A 89 1.30 6.02 14.75
C ARG A 89 1.84 7.17 13.90
N ARG A 90 0.97 8.02 13.36
CA ARG A 90 1.38 9.21 12.60
C ARG A 90 2.12 10.20 13.48
N SER A 91 1.62 10.49 14.67
CA SER A 91 2.28 11.41 15.63
C SER A 91 3.65 10.89 16.05
N VAL A 92 3.78 9.59 16.33
CA VAL A 92 5.05 8.94 16.67
C VAL A 92 6.04 9.04 15.50
N ARG A 93 5.60 8.78 14.26
CA ARG A 93 6.47 8.94 13.08
C ARG A 93 6.99 10.37 12.92
N ILE A 94 6.13 11.37 13.12
CA ILE A 94 6.53 12.78 13.06
C ILE A 94 7.53 13.11 14.17
N ALA A 95 7.27 12.65 15.39
CA ALA A 95 8.18 12.86 16.53
C ALA A 95 9.56 12.23 16.27
N VAL A 96 9.60 10.97 15.80
CA VAL A 96 10.85 10.28 15.45
C VAL A 96 11.58 10.99 14.31
N ALA A 97 10.87 11.43 13.26
CA ALA A 97 11.46 12.18 12.16
C ALA A 97 12.08 13.51 12.63
N SER A 98 11.41 14.22 13.56
CA SER A 98 11.91 15.47 14.13
C SER A 98 13.19 15.28 14.95
N LEU A 99 13.27 14.19 15.74
CA LEU A 99 14.48 13.83 16.50
C LEU A 99 15.64 13.48 15.56
N ALA A 100 15.37 12.68 14.52
CA ALA A 100 16.40 12.35 13.54
C ALA A 100 16.93 13.60 12.82
N ALA A 101 16.05 14.52 12.43
CA ALA A 101 16.45 15.79 11.83
C ALA A 101 17.29 16.65 12.78
N ALA A 102 16.92 16.72 14.08
CA ALA A 102 17.69 17.45 15.08
C ALA A 102 19.12 16.88 15.25
N VAL A 103 19.27 15.55 15.23
CA VAL A 103 20.58 14.88 15.30
C VAL A 103 21.45 15.23 14.08
N VAL A 104 20.88 15.21 12.87
CA VAL A 104 21.60 15.58 11.65
C VAL A 104 22.04 17.05 11.69
N VAL A 105 21.16 17.96 12.12
CA VAL A 105 21.51 19.38 12.25
C VAL A 105 22.62 19.59 13.29
N ALA A 106 22.54 18.91 14.45
CA ALA A 106 23.58 18.96 15.47
C ALA A 106 24.92 18.45 14.93
N PHE A 107 24.92 17.34 14.18
CA PHE A 107 26.11 16.77 13.56
C PHE A 107 26.76 17.76 12.56
N LEU A 108 25.95 18.34 11.65
CA LEU A 108 26.44 19.33 10.68
C LEU A 108 26.97 20.60 11.37
N ALA A 109 26.35 21.03 12.47
CA ALA A 109 26.82 22.17 13.26
C ALA A 109 28.16 21.90 13.96
N THR A 110 28.44 20.64 14.34
CA THR A 110 29.73 20.26 14.93
C THR A 110 30.86 20.20 13.90
N GLU A 111 30.60 19.73 12.67
CA GLU A 111 31.63 19.70 11.62
C GLU A 111 32.03 21.10 11.15
N GLY A 112 31.07 22.04 11.07
CA GLY A 112 31.34 23.43 10.69
C GLY A 112 32.17 24.23 11.70
N ARG A 113 32.39 23.70 12.91
CA ARG A 113 33.22 24.33 13.96
C ARG A 113 34.65 23.79 14.00
N GLN A 114 35.19 23.33 12.87
CA GLN A 114 36.65 23.25 12.72
C GLN A 114 37.21 24.66 12.90
N SER A 115 37.52 25.00 14.15
CA SER A 115 38.28 26.17 14.54
C SER A 115 39.52 26.15 13.64
N PRO A 116 39.80 27.23 12.89
CA PRO A 116 41.03 27.32 12.12
C PRO A 116 42.16 27.03 13.08
N GLN A 117 42.77 25.86 12.92
CA GLN A 117 43.82 25.39 13.80
C GLN A 117 44.91 26.46 13.69
N PRO A 118 45.28 27.15 14.79
CA PRO A 118 46.40 28.08 14.72
C PRO A 118 47.56 27.27 14.18
N ALA A 119 48.18 27.76 13.10
CA ALA A 119 49.27 27.10 12.42
C ALA A 119 50.43 26.92 13.40
N VAL A 120 50.41 25.83 14.17
CA VAL A 120 51.55 25.42 14.97
C VAL A 120 52.55 24.91 13.97
N ALA A 121 53.62 25.70 13.77
CA ALA A 121 54.74 25.37 12.91
C ALA A 121 55.26 23.97 13.29
N SER A 122 54.86 22.98 12.51
CA SER A 122 55.28 21.60 12.68
C SER A 122 56.73 21.50 12.23
N ARG A 123 57.65 21.39 13.19
CA ARG A 123 58.99 20.86 12.94
C ARG A 123 58.82 19.44 12.43
N SER A 124 59.25 19.17 11.20
CA SER A 124 59.32 17.83 10.61
C SER A 124 59.89 16.80 11.58
N PRO A 125 59.09 15.85 12.07
CA PRO A 125 59.60 14.57 12.54
C PRO A 125 59.77 13.65 11.33
N ASP A 126 60.83 12.85 11.35
CA ASP A 126 61.13 11.84 10.33
C ASP A 126 59.91 10.97 9.97
N PRO A 127 59.77 10.57 8.69
CA PRO A 127 58.62 9.82 8.21
C PRO A 127 58.63 8.39 8.75
N VAL A 128 57.98 8.18 9.90
CA VAL A 128 57.53 6.83 10.27
C VAL A 128 56.37 6.46 9.36
N ARG A 129 56.61 5.44 8.53
CA ARG A 129 55.71 4.89 7.53
C ARG A 129 54.52 4.18 8.21
N ILE A 130 53.51 4.94 8.62
CA ILE A 130 52.24 4.39 9.12
C ILE A 130 51.43 3.91 7.91
N ALA A 131 51.10 2.63 7.88
CA ALA A 131 50.30 2.03 6.81
C ALA A 131 48.92 2.71 6.73
N PRO A 132 48.43 3.05 5.52
CA PRO A 132 47.16 3.74 5.37
C PRO A 132 46.02 2.87 5.92
N PRO A 133 45.10 3.44 6.72
CA PRO A 133 43.92 2.71 7.17
C PRO A 133 43.10 2.30 5.94
N SER A 134 42.91 1.00 5.76
CA SER A 134 42.17 0.45 4.63
C SER A 134 40.68 0.75 4.80
N VAL A 135 40.20 1.74 4.05
CA VAL A 135 38.80 2.18 4.01
C VAL A 135 37.82 1.03 3.70
N THR A 136 38.30 -0.02 3.04
CA THR A 136 37.55 -1.23 2.71
C THR A 136 37.04 -2.00 3.94
N LYS A 137 37.73 -1.94 5.10
CA LYS A 137 37.25 -2.59 6.32
C LYS A 137 36.04 -1.88 6.92
N SER A 138 36.01 -0.54 6.91
CA SER A 138 34.89 0.24 7.45
C SER A 138 33.58 0.03 6.68
N PHE A 139 33.65 -0.14 5.34
CA PHE A 139 32.46 -0.43 4.54
C PHE A 139 31.89 -1.84 4.78
N ALA A 140 32.76 -2.84 4.97
CA ALA A 140 32.33 -4.20 5.28
C ALA A 140 31.61 -4.27 6.64
N GLU A 141 32.14 -3.54 7.63
CA GLU A 141 31.55 -3.48 8.97
C GLU A 141 30.21 -2.72 8.96
N ALA A 142 30.12 -1.58 8.27
CA ALA A 142 28.88 -0.83 8.10
C ALA A 142 27.78 -1.62 7.36
N GLY A 143 28.15 -2.39 6.33
CA GLY A 143 27.20 -3.24 5.60
C GLY A 143 26.57 -4.33 6.48
N SER A 144 27.36 -4.93 7.37
CA SER A 144 26.88 -5.98 8.29
C SER A 144 25.83 -5.46 9.28
N ALA A 145 25.98 -4.21 9.73
CA ALA A 145 25.02 -3.56 10.63
C ALA A 145 23.65 -3.37 9.95
N VAL A 146 23.62 -2.91 8.69
CA VAL A 146 22.37 -2.70 7.94
C VAL A 146 21.65 -4.01 7.67
N VAL A 147 22.38 -5.07 7.31
CA VAL A 147 21.79 -6.41 7.11
C VAL A 147 21.18 -6.94 8.41
N SER A 148 21.86 -6.78 9.55
CA SER A 148 21.34 -7.18 10.85
C SER A 148 20.06 -6.43 11.23
N LEU A 149 19.98 -5.14 10.89
CA LEU A 149 18.84 -4.28 11.18
C LEU A 149 17.63 -4.63 10.29
N THR A 150 17.87 -4.96 9.03
CA THR A 150 16.84 -5.40 8.08
C THR A 150 16.30 -6.78 8.45
N LYS A 151 17.18 -7.71 8.88
CA LYS A 151 16.77 -9.04 9.38
C LYS A 151 15.90 -8.93 10.63
N ARG A 152 16.27 -8.05 11.57
CA ARG A 152 15.47 -7.82 12.79
C ARG A 152 14.11 -7.20 12.47
N ALA A 153 14.07 -6.21 11.58
CA ALA A 153 12.81 -5.56 11.17
C ALA A 153 11.85 -6.53 10.46
N THR A 154 12.37 -7.43 9.62
CA THR A 154 11.57 -8.47 8.95
C THR A 154 11.05 -9.51 9.93
N GLU A 155 11.86 -9.96 10.88
CA GLU A 155 11.45 -10.93 11.90
C GLU A 155 10.40 -10.35 12.87
N GLU A 156 10.53 -9.07 13.23
CA GLU A 156 9.56 -8.36 14.08
C GLU A 156 8.21 -8.14 13.37
N SER A 157 8.24 -7.89 12.05
CA SER A 157 7.03 -7.73 11.23
C SER A 157 6.25 -9.03 11.02
N LEU A 158 6.91 -10.19 11.12
CA LEU A 158 6.28 -11.50 10.95
C LEU A 158 5.68 -12.05 12.24
N SER A 159 6.09 -11.53 13.40
CA SER A 159 5.57 -12.00 14.70
C SER A 159 4.04 -11.82 14.87
N PRO A 160 3.42 -10.69 14.47
CA PRO A 160 1.98 -10.52 14.59
C PRO A 160 1.22 -11.36 13.55
N ALA A 161 1.81 -11.55 12.36
CA ALA A 161 1.23 -12.37 11.31
C ALA A 161 1.15 -13.85 11.72
N ARG A 162 2.16 -14.39 12.41
CA ARG A 162 2.14 -15.77 12.92
C ARG A 162 0.98 -16.03 13.90
N ASN A 163 0.61 -15.05 14.72
CA ASN A 163 -0.52 -15.18 15.65
C ASN A 163 -1.89 -15.20 14.92
N LEU A 164 -1.98 -14.56 13.77
CA LEU A 164 -3.19 -14.62 12.93
C LEU A 164 -3.37 -16.00 12.29
N PHE A 165 -2.28 -16.64 11.84
CA PHE A 165 -2.34 -17.99 11.28
C PHE A 165 -2.56 -19.07 12.34
N ALA A 166 -2.00 -18.92 13.53
CA ALA A 166 -2.25 -19.86 14.64
C ALA A 166 -3.73 -19.89 15.08
N SER A 167 -4.48 -18.80 14.84
CA SER A 167 -5.91 -18.73 15.16
C SER A 167 -6.80 -19.40 14.10
N LEU A 168 -6.28 -19.69 12.90
CA LEU A 168 -7.04 -20.32 11.82
C LEU A 168 -7.07 -21.86 11.94
N ASP A 169 -6.09 -22.47 12.61
CA ASP A 169 -6.04 -23.92 12.81
C ASP A 169 -7.08 -24.46 13.80
N THR A 170 -7.76 -23.58 14.56
CA THR A 170 -8.78 -24.03 15.53
C THR A 170 -10.18 -24.20 14.91
N VAL A 171 -10.41 -23.75 13.67
CA VAL A 171 -11.66 -24.02 12.96
C VAL A 171 -11.50 -25.33 12.21
N ARG A 172 -11.53 -26.44 12.95
CA ARG A 172 -11.71 -27.77 12.36
C ARG A 172 -13.13 -27.79 11.78
N PRO A 173 -13.31 -27.85 10.45
CA PRO A 173 -14.65 -27.95 9.88
C PRO A 173 -15.29 -29.22 10.44
N THR A 174 -16.36 -29.05 11.20
CA THR A 174 -17.21 -30.16 11.57
C THR A 174 -17.79 -30.68 10.26
N PRO A 175 -17.58 -31.95 9.87
CA PRO A 175 -18.16 -32.48 8.66
C PRO A 175 -19.68 -32.53 8.86
N ALA A 176 -20.36 -31.46 8.46
CA ALA A 176 -21.79 -31.53 8.20
C ALA A 176 -21.95 -32.54 7.06
N ALA A 177 -22.63 -33.64 7.35
CA ALA A 177 -23.01 -34.65 6.37
C ALA A 177 -23.94 -34.00 5.35
N VAL A 178 -23.37 -33.40 4.31
CA VAL A 178 -24.11 -32.97 3.13
C VAL A 178 -24.29 -34.21 2.26
N PRO A 179 -25.53 -34.59 1.90
CA PRO A 179 -25.76 -35.70 0.99
C PRO A 179 -25.09 -35.42 -0.35
N VAL A 180 -24.23 -36.35 -0.75
CA VAL A 180 -23.54 -36.39 -2.03
C VAL A 180 -24.58 -36.43 -3.15
N GLN A 181 -24.80 -35.30 -3.83
CA GLN A 181 -25.39 -35.30 -5.16
C GLN A 181 -24.25 -35.43 -6.16
N THR A 182 -24.04 -36.66 -6.60
CA THR A 182 -23.16 -37.05 -7.69
C THR A 182 -23.82 -36.63 -9.00
N ASP A 183 -23.49 -35.45 -9.52
CA ASP A 183 -23.62 -35.11 -10.95
C ASP A 183 -22.96 -33.76 -11.24
N LEU A 184 -21.63 -33.74 -11.23
CA LEU A 184 -20.84 -32.63 -11.76
C LEU A 184 -19.97 -33.12 -12.92
N ARG A 185 -20.50 -32.80 -14.11
CA ARG A 185 -19.86 -32.89 -15.42
C ARG A 185 -18.52 -32.12 -15.40
N PRO A 186 -17.41 -32.70 -15.86
CA PRO A 186 -16.11 -32.02 -15.88
C PRO A 186 -16.15 -30.86 -16.89
N THR A 187 -16.26 -29.64 -16.38
CA THR A 187 -16.00 -28.43 -17.17
C THR A 187 -14.50 -28.17 -17.14
N SER A 188 -13.96 -27.97 -18.34
CA SER A 188 -12.55 -27.75 -18.64
C SER A 188 -11.85 -26.80 -17.66
N ALA A 189 -10.72 -27.25 -17.16
CA ALA A 189 -9.77 -26.47 -16.38
C ALA A 189 -9.27 -25.27 -17.20
N SER A 190 -9.82 -24.09 -16.92
CA SER A 190 -9.12 -22.85 -17.24
C SER A 190 -7.96 -22.68 -16.25
N PRO A 191 -6.76 -22.33 -16.72
CA PRO A 191 -5.63 -22.04 -15.85
C PRO A 191 -5.98 -20.87 -14.93
N VAL A 192 -5.92 -21.13 -13.62
CA VAL A 192 -6.03 -20.10 -12.60
C VAL A 192 -4.83 -19.17 -12.77
N GLU A 193 -5.03 -18.04 -13.45
CA GLU A 193 -4.03 -16.99 -13.46
C GLU A 193 -3.84 -16.47 -12.04
N PRO A 194 -2.60 -16.42 -11.53
CA PRO A 194 -2.33 -15.94 -10.19
C PRO A 194 -2.80 -14.48 -10.07
N ILE A 195 -3.54 -14.21 -8.99
CA ILE A 195 -4.18 -12.94 -8.63
C ILE A 195 -3.13 -11.85 -8.30
N THR A 196 -2.25 -11.56 -9.24
CA THR A 196 -1.16 -10.57 -9.12
C THR A 196 -1.68 -9.15 -9.24
N ASN A 197 -2.88 -8.95 -9.77
CA ASN A 197 -3.52 -7.63 -9.87
C ASN A 197 -3.92 -7.05 -8.51
N THR A 198 -4.27 -7.87 -7.51
CA THR A 198 -4.67 -7.36 -6.18
C THR A 198 -3.48 -6.77 -5.43
N ALA A 199 -2.30 -7.37 -5.54
CA ALA A 199 -1.08 -6.85 -4.94
C ALA A 199 -0.63 -5.53 -5.59
N LYS A 200 -0.71 -5.43 -6.93
CA LYS A 200 -0.44 -4.17 -7.65
C LYS A 200 -1.43 -3.06 -7.27
N ARG A 201 -2.73 -3.39 -7.11
CA ARG A 201 -3.75 -2.42 -6.68
C ARG A 201 -3.52 -1.94 -5.25
N ALA A 202 -3.17 -2.83 -4.32
CA ALA A 202 -2.83 -2.48 -2.94
C ALA A 202 -1.56 -1.60 -2.88
N LEU A 203 -0.53 -1.90 -3.69
CA LEU A 203 0.68 -1.10 -3.78
C LEU A 203 0.41 0.29 -4.37
N ASN A 204 -0.41 0.40 -5.41
CA ASN A 204 -0.79 1.69 -5.98
C ASN A 204 -1.62 2.55 -5.00
N LEU A 205 -2.51 1.94 -4.23
CA LEU A 205 -3.24 2.65 -3.16
C LEU A 205 -2.28 3.15 -2.07
N PHE A 206 -1.31 2.33 -1.67
CA PHE A 206 -0.30 2.72 -0.68
C PHE A 206 0.59 3.87 -1.16
N ILE A 207 1.08 3.81 -2.41
CA ILE A 207 1.93 4.88 -2.98
C ILE A 207 1.14 6.19 -3.09
N ARG A 208 -0.14 6.13 -3.48
CA ARG A 208 -1.01 7.31 -3.56
C ARG A 208 -1.24 7.95 -2.19
N ASP A 209 -1.43 7.15 -1.15
CA ASP A 209 -1.71 7.64 0.21
C ASP A 209 -0.45 8.20 0.90
N VAL A 210 0.73 7.64 0.60
CA VAL A 210 2.02 8.10 1.15
C VAL A 210 2.60 9.29 0.36
N GLY A 211 2.34 9.37 -0.96
CA GLY A 211 2.86 10.42 -1.84
C GLY A 211 2.11 11.76 -1.78
N GLY A 212 0.90 11.80 -1.20
CA GLY A 212 0.04 12.99 -1.19
C GLY A 212 0.47 14.13 -0.24
N PHE A 213 1.53 13.96 0.56
CA PHE A 213 1.90 14.92 1.61
C PHE A 213 2.84 16.07 1.15
N ALA A 214 3.19 16.16 -0.13
CA ALA A 214 4.08 17.20 -0.65
C ALA A 214 3.35 18.22 -1.55
N SER A 215 2.37 18.94 -1.00
CA SER A 215 1.94 20.22 -1.57
C SER A 215 2.28 21.33 -0.57
N ILE A 216 3.48 21.89 -0.74
CA ILE A 216 3.92 23.10 -0.05
C ILE A 216 3.02 24.26 -0.53
N PRO A 217 2.42 25.06 0.38
CA PRO A 217 1.65 26.23 -0.04
C PRO A 217 2.58 27.22 -0.74
N GLN A 218 2.29 27.53 -2.01
CA GLN A 218 2.91 28.66 -2.69
C GLN A 218 2.53 29.95 -1.98
N GLN A 219 3.53 30.56 -1.34
CA GLN A 219 3.45 31.87 -0.73
C GLN A 219 3.43 32.91 -1.87
N LYS A 220 2.28 33.58 -2.05
CA LYS A 220 2.16 34.75 -2.95
C LYS A 220 2.99 35.90 -2.39
N SER A 221 3.89 36.44 -3.22
CA SER A 221 4.48 37.78 -3.08
C SER A 221 3.61 38.80 -3.80
#